data_AF-A0A1Q8BKN3-F1
#
_entry.id   AF-A0A1Q8BKN3-F1
#
_cell.length_a   1.000
_cell.length_b   1.000
_cell.length_c   1.000
_cell.angle_alpha   90.00
_cell.angle_beta   90.00
_cell.angle_gamma   90.00
#
_symmetry.space_group_name_H-M   'P 1'
#
loop_
_entity.id
_entity.type
_entity.pdbx_description
1 polymer ?
#
loop_
_entity_poly.entity_id
_entity_poly.type
_entity_poly.pdbx_seq_one_letter_code
_entity_poly.pdbx_strand_id
1 'polypeptide(L)'
;MPYSDVGPLKIPDGIPDEKVLFLSDILPTGYMAAENCEIKRGDTIAVWGCGPVGQMAIKSAWLLGAERVIAIDSVPERLRMARDINGAEIIDYEKEDVFDTLKTLTGGRGPDACIDAVGLESHGATFDAYVDAVKASAFLATDKPSALRQAIHACRKGGIVSIPGVYGGFLDKIPFGAAFQKGLTFKMGQTHMMRYMKPLLDRIESGELDPSFVITHRVPLDNAPDAYKTFRDHQEGCIKVVLKPHPETVH
;
A
#
# COMPACT_ATOMS: atom_id res chain seq x y z
N MET A 1 18.30 10.28 -25.92
CA MET A 1 16.98 10.27 -26.59
C MET A 1 15.93 10.52 -25.52
N PRO A 2 15.17 11.64 -25.53
CA PRO A 2 14.05 11.79 -24.60
C PRO A 2 12.90 10.90 -25.07
N TYR A 3 12.47 9.94 -24.25
CA TYR A 3 11.38 9.01 -24.56
C TYR A 3 10.01 9.64 -24.26
N SER A 4 9.69 10.79 -24.87
CA SER A 4 8.42 11.51 -24.63
C SER A 4 7.18 10.65 -24.89
N ASP A 5 7.31 9.66 -25.78
CA ASP A 5 6.18 8.85 -26.24
C ASP A 5 6.00 7.55 -25.44
N VAL A 6 6.91 7.26 -24.49
CA VAL A 6 6.90 6.01 -23.72
C VAL A 6 6.38 6.22 -22.31
N GLY A 7 6.48 7.44 -21.74
CA GLY A 7 6.05 7.73 -20.36
C GLY A 7 4.54 7.99 -20.19
N PRO A 8 3.93 8.89 -20.99
CA PRO A 8 2.52 9.25 -20.82
C PRO A 8 1.56 8.16 -21.33
N LEU A 9 0.47 7.95 -20.59
CA LEU A 9 -0.71 7.20 -21.07
C LEU A 9 -1.80 8.20 -21.47
N LYS A 10 -2.32 8.07 -22.70
CA LYS A 10 -3.48 8.86 -23.14
C LYS A 10 -4.74 8.35 -22.43
N ILE A 11 -5.41 9.24 -21.71
CA ILE A 11 -6.70 8.95 -21.07
C ILE A 11 -7.84 9.24 -22.07
N PRO A 12 -8.81 8.31 -22.23
CA PRO A 12 -10.02 8.54 -23.00
C PRO A 12 -10.89 9.66 -22.42
N ASP A 13 -11.58 10.39 -23.29
CA ASP A 13 -12.48 11.46 -22.87
C ASP A 13 -13.66 10.93 -22.04
N GLY A 14 -14.16 11.74 -21.11
CA GLY A 14 -15.35 11.41 -20.30
C GLY A 14 -15.08 10.62 -19.01
N ILE A 15 -13.83 10.27 -18.72
CA ILE A 15 -13.46 9.69 -17.42
C ILE A 15 -13.02 10.81 -16.48
N PRO A 16 -13.62 10.96 -15.27
CA PRO A 16 -13.17 11.95 -14.31
C PRO A 16 -11.71 11.73 -13.91
N ASP A 17 -10.90 12.80 -13.87
CA ASP A 17 -9.48 12.75 -13.50
C ASP A 17 -9.23 11.94 -12.23
N GLU A 18 -10.10 12.08 -11.24
CA GLU A 18 -9.97 11.42 -9.94
C GLU A 18 -10.00 9.89 -10.00
N LYS A 19 -10.60 9.32 -11.05
CA LYS A 19 -10.60 7.88 -11.28
C LYS A 19 -9.32 7.38 -11.94
N VAL A 20 -8.57 8.25 -12.61
CA VAL A 20 -7.37 7.88 -13.38
C VAL A 20 -6.07 8.40 -12.79
N LEU A 21 -6.12 9.40 -11.90
CA LEU A 21 -4.94 10.04 -11.31
C LEU A 21 -4.01 9.03 -10.64
N PHE A 22 -4.56 7.96 -10.07
CA PHE A 22 -3.79 6.97 -9.32
C PHE A 22 -3.09 5.94 -10.19
N LEU A 23 -3.36 5.92 -11.50
CA LEU A 23 -2.68 5.07 -12.47
C LEU A 23 -1.19 5.38 -12.60
N SER A 24 -0.74 6.55 -12.16
CA SER A 24 0.67 6.94 -12.22
C SER A 24 1.48 6.53 -10.99
N ASP A 25 0.87 5.92 -9.97
CA ASP A 25 1.58 5.48 -8.76
C ASP A 25 0.80 4.41 -7.97
N ILE A 26 -0.02 4.85 -7.00
CA ILE A 26 -0.46 3.98 -5.90
C ILE A 26 -1.36 2.83 -6.33
N LEU A 27 -2.13 2.98 -7.42
CA LEU A 27 -3.00 1.92 -7.89
C LEU A 27 -2.18 0.76 -8.50
N PRO A 28 -1.32 0.98 -9.51
CA PRO A 28 -0.36 -0.03 -9.96
C PRO A 28 0.49 -0.62 -8.84
N THR A 29 0.93 0.18 -7.87
CA THR A 29 1.75 -0.30 -6.75
C THR A 29 0.98 -1.29 -5.88
N GLY A 30 -0.25 -0.95 -5.46
CA GLY A 30 -1.11 -1.87 -4.72
C GLY A 30 -1.50 -3.11 -5.53
N TYR A 31 -1.76 -2.96 -6.83
CA TYR A 31 -2.08 -4.07 -7.71
C TYR A 31 -0.90 -5.04 -7.87
N MET A 32 0.31 -4.52 -8.13
CA MET A 32 1.51 -5.35 -8.22
C MET A 32 1.82 -6.06 -6.91
N ALA A 33 1.58 -5.42 -5.76
CA ALA A 33 1.74 -6.05 -4.46
C ALA A 33 0.82 -7.26 -4.29
N ALA A 34 -0.44 -7.14 -4.69
CA ALA A 34 -1.39 -8.24 -4.68
C ALA A 34 -1.08 -9.30 -5.77
N GLU A 35 -0.67 -8.90 -6.97
CA GLU A 35 -0.26 -9.83 -8.05
C GLU A 35 0.93 -10.68 -7.61
N ASN A 36 1.91 -10.07 -6.93
CA ASN A 36 3.08 -10.76 -6.39
C ASN A 36 2.73 -11.87 -5.39
N CYS A 37 1.57 -11.80 -4.73
CA CYS A 37 1.09 -12.84 -3.83
C CYS A 37 0.61 -14.11 -4.55
N GLU A 38 0.52 -14.10 -5.89
CA GLU A 38 0.10 -15.25 -6.70
C GLU A 38 -1.24 -15.85 -6.20
N ILE A 39 -2.17 -14.95 -5.88
CA ILE A 39 -3.42 -15.23 -5.16
C ILE A 39 -4.24 -16.30 -5.89
N LYS A 40 -4.72 -17.27 -5.11
CA LYS A 40 -5.64 -18.32 -5.53
C LYS A 40 -6.93 -18.24 -4.73
N ARG A 41 -8.00 -18.76 -5.31
CA ARG A 41 -9.27 -18.92 -4.60
C ARG A 41 -9.05 -19.74 -3.31
N GLY A 42 -9.55 -19.23 -2.20
CA GLY A 42 -9.35 -19.81 -0.87
C GLY A 42 -8.19 -19.20 -0.08
N ASP A 43 -7.34 -18.37 -0.70
CA ASP A 43 -6.21 -17.76 -0.01
C ASP A 43 -6.66 -16.64 0.94
N THR A 44 -6.01 -16.59 2.11
CA THR A 44 -6.09 -15.47 3.06
C THR A 44 -4.88 -14.57 2.89
N ILE A 45 -5.11 -13.28 2.63
CA ILE A 45 -4.06 -12.27 2.42
C ILE A 45 -4.04 -11.30 3.60
N ALA A 46 -2.88 -11.11 4.23
CA ALA A 46 -2.71 -10.11 5.30
C ALA A 46 -1.91 -8.91 4.80
N VAL A 47 -2.39 -7.69 5.04
CA VAL A 47 -1.79 -6.44 4.57
C VAL A 47 -1.42 -5.56 5.77
N TRP A 48 -0.13 -5.30 5.95
CA TRP A 48 0.37 -4.31 6.90
C TRP A 48 0.42 -2.95 6.24
N GLY A 49 -0.16 -1.95 6.91
CA GLY A 49 -0.29 -0.59 6.41
C GLY A 49 -1.54 -0.42 5.58
N CYS A 50 -2.45 0.43 6.05
CA CYS A 50 -3.72 0.78 5.43
C CYS A 50 -3.72 2.22 4.90
N GLY A 51 -2.54 2.77 4.59
CA GLY A 51 -2.38 4.02 3.83
C GLY A 51 -2.82 3.84 2.36
N PRO A 52 -2.65 4.86 1.50
CA PRO A 52 -3.16 4.81 0.12
C PRO A 52 -2.74 3.57 -0.68
N VAL A 53 -1.45 3.19 -0.63
CA VAL A 53 -0.96 1.96 -1.29
C VAL A 53 -1.58 0.70 -0.67
N GLY A 54 -1.67 0.64 0.66
CA GLY A 54 -2.30 -0.45 1.38
C GLY A 54 -3.77 -0.65 1.01
N GLN A 55 -4.54 0.43 0.91
CA GLN A 55 -5.94 0.39 0.46
C GLN A 55 -6.06 -0.15 -0.97
N MET A 56 -5.15 0.28 -1.87
CA MET A 56 -5.10 -0.26 -3.24
C MET A 56 -4.72 -1.74 -3.25
N ALA A 57 -3.80 -2.18 -2.38
CA ALA A 57 -3.41 -3.58 -2.25
C ALA A 57 -4.57 -4.45 -1.72
N ILE A 58 -5.32 -3.98 -0.71
CA ILE A 58 -6.51 -4.66 -0.19
C ILE A 58 -7.56 -4.81 -1.30
N LYS A 59 -7.88 -3.71 -2.00
CA LYS A 59 -8.84 -3.74 -3.12
C LYS A 59 -8.39 -4.67 -4.24
N SER A 60 -7.09 -4.66 -4.54
CA SER A 60 -6.51 -5.51 -5.59
C SER A 60 -6.46 -6.99 -5.18
N ALA A 61 -6.26 -7.31 -3.90
CA ALA A 61 -6.32 -8.68 -3.43
C ALA A 61 -7.71 -9.31 -3.64
N TRP A 62 -8.77 -8.55 -3.35
CA TRP A 62 -10.14 -8.96 -3.68
C TRP A 62 -10.36 -9.12 -5.19
N LEU A 63 -9.90 -8.15 -5.98
CA LEU A 63 -9.99 -8.19 -7.44
C LEU A 63 -9.29 -9.42 -8.05
N LEU A 64 -8.22 -9.89 -7.42
CA LEU A 64 -7.43 -11.05 -7.82
C LEU A 64 -7.94 -12.38 -7.21
N GLY A 65 -9.06 -12.35 -6.49
CA GLY A 65 -9.76 -13.56 -6.04
C GLY A 65 -9.34 -14.11 -4.69
N ALA A 66 -8.80 -13.27 -3.80
CA ALA A 66 -8.60 -13.65 -2.39
C ALA A 66 -9.94 -14.05 -1.75
N GLU A 67 -9.91 -15.06 -0.87
CA GLU A 67 -11.10 -15.46 -0.10
C GLU A 67 -11.29 -14.55 1.12
N ARG A 68 -10.17 -14.16 1.74
CA ARG A 68 -10.14 -13.27 2.91
C ARG A 68 -9.00 -12.29 2.79
N VAL A 69 -9.26 -11.04 3.16
CA VAL A 69 -8.24 -10.00 3.28
C VAL A 69 -8.28 -9.43 4.69
N ILE A 70 -7.13 -9.44 5.37
CA ILE A 70 -6.95 -8.96 6.73
C ILE A 70 -6.05 -7.73 6.68
N ALA A 71 -6.56 -6.59 7.13
CA ALA A 71 -5.92 -5.28 7.09
C ALA A 71 -5.40 -4.90 8.48
N ILE A 72 -4.13 -4.53 8.58
CA ILE A 72 -3.41 -4.31 9.85
C ILE A 72 -2.83 -2.89 9.84
N ASP A 73 -3.28 -2.05 10.78
CA ASP A 73 -2.83 -0.65 10.96
C ASP A 73 -3.17 -0.22 12.42
N SER A 74 -2.84 1.00 12.82
CA SER A 74 -3.35 1.61 14.07
C SER A 74 -4.19 2.87 13.82
N VAL A 75 -4.15 3.45 12.62
CA VAL A 75 -4.89 4.66 12.31
C VAL A 75 -6.38 4.34 12.08
N PRO A 76 -7.30 4.82 12.93
CA PRO A 76 -8.70 4.37 12.92
C PRO A 76 -9.43 4.61 11.61
N GLU A 77 -9.21 5.75 10.92
CA GLU A 77 -9.81 6.05 9.62
C GLU A 77 -9.34 5.12 8.51
N ARG A 78 -8.07 4.72 8.54
CA ARG A 78 -7.50 3.78 7.57
C ARG A 78 -8.12 2.40 7.75
N LEU A 79 -8.24 1.94 9.00
CA LEU A 79 -8.93 0.69 9.32
C LEU A 79 -10.42 0.76 8.94
N ARG A 80 -11.12 1.87 9.22
CA ARG A 80 -12.51 2.06 8.80
C ARG A 80 -12.66 1.98 7.28
N MET A 81 -11.79 2.63 6.51
CA MET A 81 -11.80 2.53 5.04
C MET A 81 -11.57 1.09 4.57
N ALA A 82 -10.60 0.39 5.16
CA ALA A 82 -10.31 -1.00 4.82
C ALA A 82 -11.52 -1.91 5.05
N ARG A 83 -12.23 -1.73 6.17
CA ARG A 83 -13.42 -2.51 6.53
C ARG A 83 -14.65 -2.11 5.72
N ASP A 84 -15.01 -0.83 5.76
CA ASP A 84 -16.33 -0.35 5.32
C ASP A 84 -16.39 -0.16 3.79
N ILE A 85 -15.27 0.18 3.14
CA ILE A 85 -15.20 0.37 1.69
C ILE A 85 -14.64 -0.86 0.98
N ASN A 86 -13.58 -1.45 1.54
CA ASN A 86 -12.88 -2.57 0.90
C ASN A 86 -13.29 -3.95 1.43
N GLY A 87 -14.11 -4.05 2.48
CA GLY A 87 -14.61 -5.32 2.99
C GLY A 87 -13.56 -6.19 3.69
N ALA A 88 -12.43 -5.62 4.12
CA ALA A 88 -11.40 -6.35 4.85
C ALA A 88 -11.77 -6.58 6.32
N GLU A 89 -11.33 -7.71 6.88
CA GLU A 89 -11.22 -7.87 8.33
C GLU A 89 -10.09 -6.96 8.84
N ILE A 90 -10.24 -6.36 10.02
CA ILE A 90 -9.26 -5.40 10.53
C ILE A 90 -8.62 -5.86 11.83
N ILE A 91 -7.34 -5.54 12.00
CA ILE A 91 -6.59 -5.73 13.24
C ILE A 91 -5.97 -4.38 13.59
N ASP A 92 -6.35 -3.86 14.76
CA ASP A 92 -5.73 -2.68 15.35
C ASP A 92 -4.60 -3.11 16.28
N TYR A 93 -3.35 -2.94 15.84
CA TYR A 93 -2.20 -3.44 16.60
C TYR A 93 -1.92 -2.67 17.90
N GLU A 94 -2.64 -1.57 18.18
CA GLU A 94 -2.61 -0.92 19.50
C GLU A 94 -3.55 -1.58 20.51
N LYS A 95 -4.50 -2.39 20.03
CA LYS A 95 -5.54 -3.02 20.87
C LYS A 95 -5.35 -4.52 21.05
N GLU A 96 -4.71 -5.18 20.09
CA GLU A 96 -4.54 -6.63 20.10
C GLU A 96 -3.21 -7.06 19.48
N ASP A 97 -2.74 -8.26 19.84
CA ASP A 97 -1.52 -8.82 19.27
C ASP A 97 -1.78 -9.40 17.87
N VAL A 98 -1.10 -8.82 16.87
CA VAL A 98 -1.27 -9.19 15.46
C VAL A 98 -1.03 -10.68 15.22
N PHE A 99 -0.02 -11.27 15.87
CA PHE A 99 0.38 -12.64 15.57
C PHE A 99 -0.61 -13.66 16.15
N ASP A 100 -1.06 -13.45 17.38
CA ASP A 100 -2.06 -14.30 18.02
C ASP A 100 -3.44 -14.18 17.36
N THR A 101 -3.83 -12.96 16.95
CA THR A 101 -5.05 -12.77 16.17
C THR A 101 -4.96 -13.47 14.82
N LEU A 102 -3.88 -13.27 14.06
CA LEU A 102 -3.71 -13.94 12.76
C LEU A 102 -3.70 -15.46 12.90
N LYS A 103 -3.05 -16.01 13.93
CA LYS A 103 -3.13 -17.45 14.21
C LYS A 103 -4.56 -17.89 14.44
N THR A 104 -5.31 -17.18 15.26
CA THR A 104 -6.71 -17.52 15.57
C THR A 104 -7.56 -17.50 14.30
N LEU A 105 -7.45 -16.42 13.51
CA LEU A 105 -8.21 -16.25 12.27
C LEU A 105 -7.85 -17.29 11.19
N THR A 106 -6.63 -17.82 11.20
CA THR A 106 -6.12 -18.75 10.16
C THR A 106 -5.97 -20.19 10.64
N GLY A 107 -6.55 -20.54 11.80
CA GLY A 107 -6.45 -21.90 12.35
C GLY A 107 -5.01 -22.33 12.68
N GLY A 108 -4.16 -21.38 13.06
CA GLY A 108 -2.75 -21.58 13.42
C GLY A 108 -1.78 -21.69 12.24
N ARG A 109 -2.29 -21.68 11.00
CA ARG A 109 -1.47 -21.85 9.79
C ARG A 109 -0.73 -20.58 9.37
N GLY A 110 -1.31 -19.41 9.65
CA GLY A 110 -0.89 -18.11 9.13
C GLY A 110 -1.52 -17.79 7.76
N PRO A 111 -1.50 -16.51 7.34
CA PRO A 111 -1.97 -16.09 6.01
C PRO A 111 -1.20 -16.77 4.89
N ASP A 112 -1.86 -16.98 3.74
CA ASP A 112 -1.27 -17.58 2.55
C ASP A 112 -0.18 -16.69 1.93
N ALA A 113 -0.41 -15.39 1.95
CA ALA A 113 0.58 -14.37 1.64
C ALA A 113 0.40 -13.14 2.53
N CYS A 114 1.50 -12.41 2.70
CA CYS A 114 1.54 -11.16 3.44
C CYS A 114 2.03 -10.02 2.52
N ILE A 115 1.47 -8.82 2.68
CA ILE A 115 1.88 -7.60 1.98
C ILE A 115 2.37 -6.60 3.02
N ASP A 116 3.60 -6.12 2.87
CA ASP A 116 4.13 -4.98 3.63
C ASP A 116 4.02 -3.71 2.80
N ALA A 117 2.95 -2.94 3.06
CA ALA A 117 2.70 -1.63 2.47
C ALA A 117 3.06 -0.48 3.43
N VAL A 118 3.93 -0.72 4.43
CA VAL A 118 4.41 0.30 5.37
C VAL A 118 5.78 0.83 4.93
N GLY A 119 6.75 -0.07 4.71
CA GLY A 119 8.13 0.34 4.43
C GLY A 119 8.74 1.21 5.55
N LEU A 120 9.48 2.26 5.17
CA LEU A 120 10.09 3.25 6.05
C LEU A 120 9.09 4.10 6.86
N GLU A 121 7.80 4.08 6.54
CA GLU A 121 6.79 4.88 7.25
C GLU A 121 6.36 4.30 8.61
N SER A 122 7.14 3.37 9.19
CA SER A 122 6.84 2.74 10.48
C SER A 122 7.04 3.66 11.68
N HIS A 123 6.49 4.89 11.61
CA HIS A 123 6.51 6.06 12.51
C HIS A 123 7.30 7.25 11.93
N GLY A 124 6.64 8.07 11.10
CA GLY A 124 6.77 9.53 11.18
C GLY A 124 7.92 10.25 10.45
N ALA A 125 8.61 9.66 9.47
CA ALA A 125 9.65 10.39 8.72
C ALA A 125 9.27 10.51 7.24
N THR A 126 8.78 11.69 6.85
CA THR A 126 8.55 12.09 5.46
C THR A 126 9.85 12.03 4.65
N PHE A 127 9.73 11.82 3.34
CA PHE A 127 10.82 11.79 2.35
C PHE A 127 11.82 12.97 2.50
N ASP A 128 11.35 14.14 2.92
CA ASP A 128 12.19 15.33 3.19
C ASP A 128 13.09 15.18 4.43
N ALA A 129 12.61 14.51 5.49
CA ALA A 129 13.41 14.23 6.68
C ALA A 129 14.58 13.28 6.37
N TYR A 130 14.44 12.44 5.34
CA TYR A 130 15.49 11.57 4.87
C TYR A 130 16.58 12.34 4.11
N VAL A 131 16.25 13.36 3.32
CA VAL A 131 17.28 14.18 2.64
C VAL A 131 18.20 14.86 3.65
N ASP A 132 17.65 15.28 4.80
CA ASP A 132 18.44 15.86 5.89
C ASP A 132 19.15 14.80 6.75
N ALA A 133 18.51 13.66 7.04
CA ALA A 133 19.13 12.56 7.79
C ALA A 133 20.25 11.85 7.02
N VAL A 134 20.13 11.72 5.70
CA VAL A 134 21.15 11.15 4.80
C VAL A 134 22.40 12.02 4.75
N LYS A 135 22.23 13.34 4.81
CA LYS A 135 23.38 14.26 4.88
C LYS A 135 24.09 14.23 6.23
N ALA A 136 23.38 13.84 7.30
CA ALA A 136 23.92 13.84 8.67
C ALA A 136 24.38 12.47 9.20
N SER A 137 23.95 11.33 8.62
CA SER A 137 24.16 10.00 9.21
C SER A 137 24.50 8.90 8.20
N ALA A 138 25.30 9.24 7.19
CA ALA A 138 25.92 8.25 6.30
C ALA A 138 26.57 7.14 7.16
N PHE A 139 26.01 5.92 7.06
CA PHE A 139 26.47 4.63 7.62
C PHE A 139 25.90 4.09 8.95
N LEU A 140 24.96 4.74 9.67
CA LEU A 140 24.49 4.20 10.98
C LEU A 140 22.98 4.10 11.23
N ALA A 141 22.11 4.67 10.38
CA ALA A 141 20.66 4.53 10.57
C ALA A 141 20.19 3.16 10.05
N THR A 142 19.80 2.25 10.95
CA THR A 142 19.15 1.00 10.59
C THR A 142 17.64 1.16 10.62
N ASP A 143 16.97 0.71 9.56
CA ASP A 143 15.52 0.73 9.50
C ASP A 143 14.97 -0.22 10.58
N LYS A 144 13.83 0.13 11.19
CA LYS A 144 13.09 -0.74 12.12
C LYS A 144 11.87 -1.33 11.38
N PRO A 145 12.05 -2.40 10.60
CA PRO A 145 11.01 -2.95 9.73
C PRO A 145 10.06 -3.86 10.53
N SER A 146 9.36 -3.31 11.54
CA SER A 146 8.45 -4.07 12.40
C SER A 146 7.39 -4.82 11.60
N ALA A 147 6.78 -4.16 10.60
CA ALA A 147 5.83 -4.75 9.67
C ALA A 147 6.42 -5.96 8.93
N LEU A 148 7.56 -5.81 8.25
CA LEU A 148 8.24 -6.92 7.57
C LEU A 148 8.58 -8.09 8.51
N ARG A 149 9.08 -7.80 9.72
CA ARG A 149 9.39 -8.86 10.70
C ARG A 149 8.14 -9.62 11.09
N GLN A 150 7.05 -8.90 11.38
CA GLN A 150 5.74 -9.51 11.67
C GLN A 150 5.23 -10.32 10.48
N ALA A 151 5.30 -9.79 9.26
CA ALA A 151 4.89 -10.48 8.05
C ALA A 151 5.65 -11.81 7.84
N ILE A 152 6.97 -11.83 8.04
CA ILE A 152 7.79 -13.06 7.99
C ILE A 152 7.34 -14.07 9.06
N HIS A 153 7.09 -13.60 10.28
CA HIS A 153 6.65 -14.48 11.36
C HIS A 153 5.21 -14.95 11.23
N ALA A 154 4.31 -14.17 10.61
CA ALA A 154 2.91 -14.51 10.44
C ALA A 154 2.65 -15.38 9.21
N CYS A 155 3.35 -15.14 8.09
CA CYS A 155 3.11 -15.83 6.81
C CYS A 155 3.25 -17.35 6.96
N ARG A 156 2.36 -18.11 6.33
CA ARG A 156 2.41 -19.58 6.40
C ARG A 156 3.71 -20.14 5.81
N LYS A 157 4.01 -21.40 6.14
CA LYS A 157 5.09 -22.14 5.45
C LYS A 157 4.80 -22.21 3.95
N GLY A 158 5.83 -21.98 3.13
CA GLY A 158 5.74 -21.91 1.67
C GLY A 158 4.87 -20.75 1.16
N GLY A 159 4.65 -19.72 1.98
CA GLY A 159 3.88 -18.54 1.61
C GLY A 159 4.76 -17.46 0.96
N ILE A 160 4.11 -16.37 0.55
CA ILE A 160 4.76 -15.24 -0.11
C ILE A 160 4.72 -14.00 0.80
N VAL A 161 5.81 -13.25 0.84
CA VAL A 161 5.86 -11.90 1.41
C VAL A 161 6.12 -10.91 0.28
N SER A 162 5.09 -10.13 -0.08
CA SER A 162 5.20 -9.03 -1.03
C SER A 162 5.52 -7.73 -0.32
N ILE A 163 6.48 -6.97 -0.85
CA ILE A 163 7.02 -5.77 -0.21
C ILE A 163 7.02 -4.61 -1.22
N PRO A 164 5.86 -3.95 -1.41
CA PRO A 164 5.79 -2.66 -2.11
C PRO A 164 6.34 -1.49 -1.27
N GLY A 165 6.41 -1.63 0.06
CA GLY A 165 6.96 -0.62 0.95
C GLY A 165 8.43 -0.32 0.63
N VAL A 166 8.81 0.96 0.69
CA VAL A 166 10.16 1.41 0.39
C VAL A 166 11.10 1.12 1.56
N TYR A 167 12.25 0.52 1.27
CA TYR A 167 13.40 0.38 2.18
C TYR A 167 14.65 0.91 1.48
N GLY A 168 15.31 1.89 2.10
CA GLY A 168 16.44 2.61 1.50
C GLY A 168 17.80 2.33 2.15
N GLY A 169 17.80 1.78 3.37
CA GLY A 169 19.00 1.53 4.17
C GLY A 169 19.27 0.04 4.42
N PHE A 170 20.23 -0.22 5.30
CA PHE A 170 20.45 -1.57 5.82
C PHE A 170 19.34 -1.94 6.82
N LEU A 171 18.75 -3.12 6.63
CA LEU A 171 17.74 -3.65 7.52
C LEU A 171 18.40 -4.35 8.73
N ASP A 172 18.02 -3.94 9.94
CA ASP A 172 18.46 -4.63 11.16
C ASP A 172 17.48 -5.75 11.56
N LYS A 173 17.98 -6.79 12.24
CA LYS A 173 17.20 -7.89 12.85
C LYS A 173 16.10 -8.47 11.96
N ILE A 174 16.36 -8.64 10.67
CA ILE A 174 15.46 -9.42 9.81
C ILE A 174 15.51 -10.89 10.24
N PRO A 175 14.38 -11.53 10.55
CA PRO A 175 14.33 -12.92 11.03
C PRO A 175 14.54 -13.90 9.87
N PHE A 176 15.70 -13.82 9.22
CA PHE A 176 16.00 -14.60 8.01
C PHE A 176 16.01 -16.11 8.28
N GLY A 177 16.39 -16.54 9.48
CA GLY A 177 16.27 -17.94 9.90
C GLY A 177 14.81 -18.44 9.88
N ALA A 178 13.86 -17.62 10.32
CA ALA A 178 12.44 -17.96 10.26
C ALA A 178 11.94 -18.00 8.81
N ALA A 179 12.36 -17.04 7.99
CA ALA A 179 12.04 -17.02 6.57
C ALA A 179 12.55 -18.28 5.84
N PHE A 180 13.81 -18.66 6.11
CA PHE A 180 14.42 -19.87 5.55
C PHE A 180 13.69 -21.14 6.02
N GLN A 181 13.44 -21.29 7.32
CA GLN A 181 12.77 -22.46 7.88
C GLN A 181 11.35 -22.64 7.34
N LYS A 182 10.67 -21.53 7.02
CA LYS A 182 9.34 -21.55 6.43
C LYS A 182 9.36 -21.72 4.92
N GLY A 183 10.49 -21.58 4.25
CA GLY A 183 10.58 -21.59 2.79
C GLY A 183 9.79 -20.44 2.16
N LEU A 184 9.91 -19.23 2.71
CA LEU A 184 9.19 -18.06 2.20
C LEU A 184 9.76 -17.58 0.86
N THR A 185 8.86 -17.13 -0.02
CA THR A 185 9.24 -16.37 -1.22
C THR A 185 9.06 -14.89 -0.95
N PHE A 186 10.04 -14.08 -1.35
CA PHE A 186 9.97 -12.62 -1.26
C PHE A 186 9.82 -12.01 -2.64
N LYS A 187 8.89 -11.06 -2.79
CA LYS A 187 8.68 -10.28 -4.02
C LYS A 187 8.66 -8.80 -3.66
N MET A 188 9.59 -8.02 -4.21
CA MET A 188 9.82 -6.63 -3.81
C MET A 188 10.32 -5.79 -4.97
N GLY A 189 10.33 -4.47 -4.80
CA GLY A 189 10.94 -3.53 -5.75
C GLY A 189 10.00 -2.40 -6.14
N GLN A 190 10.52 -1.48 -6.94
CA GLN A 190 9.73 -0.40 -7.53
C GLN A 190 8.72 -0.94 -8.52
N THR A 191 7.53 -0.34 -8.54
CA THR A 191 6.42 -0.80 -9.37
C THR A 191 6.75 -0.71 -10.85
N HIS A 192 6.43 -1.77 -11.60
CA HIS A 192 6.58 -1.80 -13.05
C HIS A 192 5.45 -1.02 -13.74
N MET A 193 5.43 0.31 -13.59
CA MET A 193 4.33 1.19 -14.00
C MET A 193 3.80 0.89 -15.41
N MET A 194 4.69 0.83 -16.40
CA MET A 194 4.34 0.62 -17.80
C MET A 194 3.64 -0.72 -18.07
N ARG A 195 3.81 -1.72 -17.19
CA ARG A 195 3.13 -3.01 -17.29
C ARG A 195 1.64 -2.91 -16.90
N TYR A 196 1.29 -2.00 -15.99
CA TYR A 196 -0.03 -1.99 -15.34
C TYR A 196 -0.92 -0.81 -15.74
N MET A 197 -0.34 0.30 -16.21
CA MET A 197 -1.10 1.52 -16.52
C MET A 197 -2.27 1.27 -17.48
N LYS A 198 -2.05 0.62 -18.64
CA LYS A 198 -3.13 0.35 -19.61
C LYS A 198 -4.12 -0.73 -19.12
N PRO A 199 -3.67 -1.91 -18.64
CA PRO A 199 -4.61 -2.91 -18.13
C PRO A 199 -5.49 -2.40 -16.98
N LEU A 200 -4.96 -1.55 -16.09
CA LEU A 200 -5.74 -0.99 -14.98
C LEU A 200 -6.67 0.13 -15.44
N LEU A 201 -6.29 0.90 -16.46
CA LEU A 201 -7.23 1.81 -17.12
C LEU A 201 -8.43 1.05 -17.71
N ASP A 202 -8.19 -0.07 -18.39
CA ASP A 202 -9.28 -0.87 -18.99
C ASP A 202 -10.27 -1.37 -17.92
N ARG A 203 -9.78 -1.71 -16.72
CA ARG A 203 -10.61 -2.10 -15.57
C ARG A 203 -11.39 -0.93 -14.94
N ILE A 204 -10.85 0.29 -15.04
CA ILE A 204 -11.56 1.50 -14.63
C ILE A 204 -12.68 1.81 -15.62
N GLU A 205 -12.38 1.71 -16.92
CA GLU A 205 -13.35 1.94 -18.01
C GLU A 205 -14.52 0.95 -17.94
N SER A 206 -14.25 -0.32 -17.59
CA SER A 206 -15.29 -1.34 -17.44
C SER A 206 -16.13 -1.21 -16.15
N GLY A 207 -15.71 -0.34 -15.21
CA GLY A 207 -16.34 -0.18 -13.90
C GLY A 207 -16.01 -1.29 -12.90
N GLU A 208 -15.08 -2.19 -13.22
CA GLU A 208 -14.61 -3.25 -12.31
C GLU A 208 -13.82 -2.67 -11.12
N LEU A 209 -13.15 -1.54 -11.34
CA LEU A 209 -12.30 -0.87 -10.36
C LEU A 209 -12.54 0.64 -10.39
N ASP A 210 -12.74 1.23 -9.22
CA ASP A 210 -12.74 2.69 -9.06
C ASP A 210 -11.76 3.04 -7.95
N PRO A 211 -10.59 3.66 -8.24
CA PRO A 211 -9.61 4.00 -7.21
C PRO A 211 -9.92 5.32 -6.49
N SER A 212 -10.95 6.06 -6.90
CA SER A 212 -11.29 7.36 -6.31
C SER A 212 -11.78 7.25 -4.85
N PHE A 213 -12.15 6.04 -4.41
CA PHE A 213 -12.59 5.77 -3.03
C PHE A 213 -11.57 6.20 -1.97
N VAL A 214 -10.27 6.22 -2.32
CA VAL A 214 -9.20 6.55 -1.37
C VAL A 214 -9.14 8.05 -1.08
N ILE A 215 -9.75 8.89 -1.93
CA ILE A 215 -9.73 10.35 -1.83
C ILE A 215 -10.58 10.79 -0.64
N THR A 216 -9.95 11.37 0.38
CA THR A 216 -10.68 11.95 1.50
C THR A 216 -10.73 13.48 1.44
N HIS A 217 -9.76 14.12 0.78
CA HIS A 217 -9.69 15.58 0.69
C HIS A 217 -9.42 16.04 -0.74
N ARG A 218 -10.13 17.09 -1.15
CA ARG A 218 -9.92 17.81 -2.42
C ARG A 218 -9.67 19.26 -2.05
N VAL A 219 -8.48 19.77 -2.37
CA VAL A 219 -8.08 21.12 -1.96
C VAL A 219 -7.45 21.88 -3.13
N PRO A 220 -7.65 23.21 -3.24
CA PRO A 220 -6.93 24.04 -4.20
C PRO A 220 -5.42 23.93 -4.00
N LEU A 221 -4.64 24.09 -5.07
CA LEU A 221 -3.18 24.05 -5.00
C LEU A 221 -2.60 25.08 -4.02
N ASP A 222 -3.21 26.26 -3.89
CA ASP A 222 -2.79 27.31 -2.95
C ASP A 222 -2.82 26.84 -1.48
N ASN A 223 -3.63 25.82 -1.17
CA ASN A 223 -3.75 25.23 0.16
C ASN A 223 -2.86 23.98 0.34
N ALA A 224 -1.96 23.69 -0.60
CA ALA A 224 -1.09 22.52 -0.51
C ALA A 224 -0.30 22.46 0.82
N PRO A 225 0.33 23.54 1.33
CA PRO A 225 1.12 23.47 2.57
C PRO A 225 0.31 22.98 3.78
N ASP A 226 -0.93 23.47 3.94
CA ASP A 226 -1.82 23.04 5.02
C ASP A 226 -2.27 21.60 4.81
N ALA A 227 -2.57 21.20 3.58
CA ALA A 227 -2.95 19.84 3.27
C ALA A 227 -1.83 18.82 3.53
N TYR A 228 -0.56 19.20 3.29
CA TYR A 228 0.61 18.40 3.69
C TYR A 228 0.68 18.22 5.20
N LYS A 229 0.37 19.27 5.97
CA LYS A 229 0.32 19.21 7.43
C LYS A 229 -0.79 18.27 7.91
N THR A 230 -2.01 18.43 7.40
CA THR A 230 -3.15 17.55 7.74
C THR A 230 -2.86 16.08 7.42
N PHE A 231 -2.23 15.81 6.27
CA PHE A 231 -1.83 14.45 5.89
C PHE A 231 -0.76 13.87 6.83
N ARG A 232 0.29 14.65 7.13
CA ARG A 232 1.40 14.23 8.00
C ARG A 232 0.93 13.95 9.43
N ASP A 233 0.06 14.82 9.96
CA ASP A 233 -0.36 14.77 11.36
C ASP A 233 -1.56 13.83 11.58
N HIS A 234 -2.00 13.09 10.55
CA HIS A 234 -3.17 12.20 10.54
C HIS A 234 -4.43 12.87 11.11
N GLN A 235 -4.63 14.13 10.73
CA GLN A 235 -5.76 14.91 11.21
C GLN A 235 -6.95 14.77 10.26
N GLU A 236 -8.15 14.99 10.80
CA GLU A 236 -9.39 15.13 10.01
C GLU A 236 -9.73 13.90 9.15
N GLY A 237 -9.22 12.71 9.51
CA GLY A 237 -9.44 11.49 8.73
C GLY A 237 -8.74 11.52 7.35
N CYS A 238 -7.63 12.25 7.24
CA CYS A 238 -6.90 12.40 6.00
C CYS A 238 -6.15 11.10 5.61
N ILE A 239 -6.48 10.57 4.43
CA ILE A 239 -5.84 9.37 3.85
C ILE A 239 -5.22 9.74 2.50
N LYS A 240 -5.98 10.40 1.62
CA LYS A 240 -5.44 10.92 0.36
C LYS A 240 -6.01 12.29 0.06
N VAL A 241 -5.10 13.23 -0.16
CA VAL A 241 -5.38 14.57 -0.67
C VAL A 241 -5.20 14.57 -2.19
N VAL A 242 -6.13 15.18 -2.91
CA VAL A 242 -6.02 15.55 -4.32
C VAL A 242 -5.97 17.07 -4.43
N LEU A 243 -4.90 17.58 -5.03
CA LEU A 243 -4.73 19.01 -5.30
C LEU A 243 -5.41 19.38 -6.62
N LYS A 244 -6.16 20.48 -6.61
CA LYS A 244 -6.78 21.07 -7.80
C LYS A 244 -5.97 22.31 -8.21
N PRO A 245 -5.10 22.22 -9.23
CA PRO A 245 -4.23 23.32 -9.66
C PRO A 245 -4.97 24.45 -10.38
N HIS A 246 -6.18 24.19 -10.85
CA HIS A 246 -7.02 25.18 -11.51
C HIS A 246 -8.33 25.34 -10.72
N PRO A 247 -8.77 26.58 -10.42
CA PRO A 247 -10.13 26.82 -9.93
C PRO A 247 -11.09 26.31 -10.99
N GLU A 248 -12.06 25.47 -10.60
CA GLU A 248 -12.91 24.70 -11.52
C GLU A 248 -13.25 25.46 -12.80
N THR A 249 -12.75 24.99 -13.94
CA THR A 249 -13.26 25.46 -15.23
C THR A 249 -13.23 24.38 -16.30
N VAL A 250 -14.45 24.02 -16.70
CA VAL A 250 -14.96 23.72 -18.04
C VAL A 250 -14.62 22.35 -18.64
N HIS A 251 -15.71 21.57 -18.82
CA HIS A 251 -15.84 20.36 -19.64
C HIS A 251 -15.16 20.45 -21.01
#